data_AF-A0A2K3KNR7-F1
#
_entry.id   AF-A0A2K3KNR7-F1
#
_cell.length_a   1.000
_cell.length_b   1.000
_cell.length_c   1.000
_cell.angle_alpha   90.00
_cell.angle_beta   90.00
_cell.angle_gamma   90.00
#
_symmetry.space_group_name_H-M   'P 1'
#
loop_
_entity.id
_entity.type
_entity.pdbx_description
1 polymer ?
#
loop_
_entity_poly.entity_id
_entity_poly.type
_entity_poly.pdbx_seq_one_letter_code
_entity_poly.pdbx_strand_id
1 'polypeptide(L)' 'WIVRSKEKNSEKVVEEVFDAVVVATGHYSQPKLPSIKGMDTWKRKQMHSHIYRTPEPFHNE' A
#
# COMPACT_ATOMS: atom_id res chain seq x y z
N TRP A 1 -17.34 11.47 16.65
CA TRP A 1 -16.80 10.33 15.88
C TRP A 1 -16.25 9.28 16.82
N ILE A 2 -16.58 8.00 16.62
CA ILE A 2 -15.95 6.89 17.35
C ILE A 2 -14.81 6.38 16.47
N VAL A 3 -13.58 6.42 16.97
CA VAL A 3 -12.38 5.96 16.27
C VAL A 3 -11.86 4.72 16.96
N ARG A 4 -11.64 3.65 16.18
CA ARG A 4 -11.06 2.40 16.65
C ARG A 4 -9.60 2.31 16.24
N SER A 5 -8.70 2.08 17.18
CA SER A 5 -7.26 1.95 16.94
C SER A 5 -6.74 0.61 17.46
N LYS A 6 -5.69 0.08 16.82
CA LYS A 6 -4.98 -1.13 17.24
C LYS A 6 -3.51 -0.80 17.43
N GLU A 7 -2.95 -1.14 18.59
CA GLU A 7 -1.52 -0.98 18.83
C GLU A 7 -0.72 -1.95 17.94
N LYS A 8 0.44 -1.53 17.43
CA LYS A 8 1.20 -2.34 16.47
C LYS A 8 1.81 -3.62 17.08
N ASN A 9 2.20 -3.54 18.35
CA ASN A 9 2.92 -4.61 19.05
C ASN A 9 2.05 -5.39 20.03
N SER A 10 0.76 -5.08 20.11
CA SER A 10 -0.19 -5.81 20.94
C SER A 10 -1.49 -6.04 20.16
N GLU A 11 -2.29 -7.00 20.58
CA GLU A 11 -3.62 -7.19 19.98
C GLU A 11 -4.68 -6.26 20.59
N LYS A 12 -4.27 -5.34 21.46
CA LYS A 12 -5.18 -4.43 22.13
C LYS A 12 -5.80 -3.48 21.10
N VAL A 13 -7.14 -3.48 21.10
CA VAL A 13 -7.97 -2.57 20.34
C VAL A 13 -8.64 -1.60 21.31
N VAL A 14 -8.63 -0.32 20.98
CA VAL A 14 -9.23 0.75 21.79
C VAL A 14 -10.23 1.52 20.93
N GLU A 15 -11.29 2.00 21.56
CA GLU A 15 -12.28 2.89 20.96
C GLU A 15 -12.35 4.20 21.74
N GLU A 16 -12.31 5.31 21.03
CA GLU A 16 -12.28 6.65 21.61
C GLU A 16 -13.25 7.58 20.87
N VAL A 17 -13.84 8.53 21.60
CA VAL A 17 -14.80 9.50 21.06
C VAL A 17 -14.10 10.84 20.84
N PHE A 18 -14.23 11.38 19.64
CA PHE A 18 -13.69 12.68 19.24
C PHE A 18 -14.78 13.59 18.69
N ASP A 19 -14.68 14.89 18.93
CA ASP A 19 -15.59 15.88 18.36
C ASP A 19 -15.44 16.00 16.83
N ALA A 20 -14.21 15.85 16.32
CA ALA A 20 -13.87 15.90 14.90
C ALA A 20 -12.73 14.93 14.55
N VAL A 21 -12.62 14.56 13.27
CA VAL A 21 -11.55 13.69 12.74
C VAL A 21 -10.95 14.32 11.48
N VAL A 22 -9.63 14.35 11.40
CA VAL A 22 -8.88 14.77 10.20
C VAL A 22 -8.25 13.54 9.56
N VAL A 23 -8.55 13.27 8.30
CA VAL A 23 -8.01 12.13 7.56
C VAL A 23 -6.81 12.57 6.73
N ALA A 24 -5.61 12.17 7.16
CA ALA A 24 -4.33 12.51 6.52
C ALA A 24 -3.47 11.28 6.21
N THR A 25 -4.10 10.18 5.76
CA THR A 25 -3.44 8.87 5.56
C THR A 25 -2.61 8.75 4.28
N GLY A 26 -2.65 9.78 3.42
CA GLY A 26 -2.05 9.75 2.08
C GLY A 26 -2.79 8.83 1.10
N HIS A 27 -2.44 8.92 -0.19
CA HIS A 27 -3.12 8.21 -1.29
C HIS A 27 -2.17 7.48 -2.26
N TYR A 28 -0.85 7.56 -2.05
CA TYR A 28 0.16 6.93 -2.94
C TYR A 28 0.74 5.61 -2.41
N SER A 29 0.13 5.05 -1.37
CA SER A 29 0.57 3.78 -0.77
C SER A 29 -0.22 2.56 -1.24
N GLN A 30 -1.32 2.75 -1.99
CA GLN A 30 -2.10 1.65 -2.56
C GLN A 30 -1.91 1.65 -4.08
N PRO A 31 -1.28 0.61 -4.66
CA PRO A 31 -1.02 0.56 -6.09
C PRO A 31 -2.31 0.36 -6.88
N LYS A 32 -2.48 1.12 -7.97
CA LYS A 32 -3.58 0.90 -8.94
C LYS A 32 -3.07 0.01 -10.06
N LEU A 33 -3.32 -1.29 -9.96
CA LEU A 33 -2.89 -2.27 -10.96
C LEU A 33 -3.87 -2.28 -12.16
N PRO A 34 -3.38 -2.02 -13.39
CA PRO A 34 -4.20 -2.15 -14.58
C PRO A 34 -4.36 -3.62 -14.99
N SER A 35 -5.41 -3.91 -15.77
CA SER A 35 -5.51 -5.15 -16.55
C SER A 35 -5.12 -4.83 -17.99
N ILE A 36 -4.04 -5.43 -18.48
CA ILE A 36 -3.51 -5.23 -19.83
C ILE A 36 -3.57 -6.56 -20.57
N LYS A 37 -4.03 -6.56 -21.83
CA LYS A 37 -4.07 -7.77 -22.66
C LYS A 37 -2.66 -8.33 -22.85
N GLY A 38 -2.48 -9.63 -22.58
CA GLY A 38 -1.19 -10.32 -22.71
C GLY A 38 -0.25 -10.17 -21.51
N MET A 39 -0.67 -9.45 -20.46
CA MET A 39 0.08 -9.28 -19.22
C MET A 39 0.35 -10.61 -18.51
N ASP A 40 -0.57 -11.57 -18.61
CA ASP A 40 -0.46 -12.94 -18.13
C ASP A 40 0.58 -13.77 -18.90
N THR A 41 0.80 -13.46 -20.18
CA THR A 41 1.76 -14.17 -21.04
C THR A 41 3.17 -13.59 -21.02
N TRP A 42 3.36 -12.42 -20.40
CA TRP A 42 4.66 -11.74 -20.33
C TRP A 42 5.64 -12.49 -19.42
N LYS A 43 6.81 -12.84 -19.96
CA LYS A 43 7.80 -13.70 -19.27
C LYS A 43 8.83 -12.96 -18.41
N ARG A 44 8.96 -11.63 -18.57
CA ARG A 44 9.91 -10.83 -17.78
C ARG A 44 9.22 -10.25 -16.54
N LYS A 45 9.97 -9.49 -15.74
CA LYS A 45 9.43 -8.83 -14.55
C LYS A 45 8.34 -7.83 -14.91
N GLN A 46 7.34 -7.77 -14.04
CA GLN A 46 6.29 -6.76 -14.03
C GLN A 46 6.25 -6.19 -12.63
N MET A 47 6.25 -4.87 -12.49
CA MET A 47 6.20 -4.23 -11.17
C MET A 47 5.44 -2.91 -11.22
N HIS A 48 4.74 -2.59 -10.13
CA HIS A 48 4.22 -1.24 -9.90
C HIS A 48 5.27 -0.40 -9.18
N SER A 49 5.31 0.92 -9.42
CA SER A 49 6.27 1.85 -8.80
C SER A 49 6.28 1.79 -7.27
N HIS A 50 5.11 1.57 -6.66
CA HIS A 50 4.96 1.33 -5.22
C HIS A 50 5.88 0.21 -4.66
N ILE A 51 6.28 -0.77 -5.47
CA ILE A 51 7.14 -1.90 -5.06
C ILE A 51 8.63 -1.61 -5.34
N TYR A 52 8.93 -0.71 -6.29
CA TYR A 52 10.31 -0.38 -6.65
C TYR A 52 11.06 0.24 -5.46
N ARG A 53 12.31 -0.20 -5.21
CA ARG A 53 13.15 0.28 -4.11
C ARG A 53 14.53 0.70 -4.59
N THR A 54 15.18 -0.13 -5.40
CA THR A 54 16.53 0.12 -5.89
C THR A 54 16.68 -0.42 -7.32
N PRO A 55 17.66 0.09 -8.10
CA PRO A 55 17.86 -0.31 -9.48
C PRO A 55 18.60 -1.66 -9.65
N GLU A 56 19.31 -2.15 -8.63
CA GLU A 56 20.16 -3.35 -8.72
C GLU A 56 19.48 -4.58 -9.32
N PRO A 57 18.20 -4.89 -9.04
CA PRO A 57 17.52 -6.03 -9.66
C PRO A 57 17.38 -5.94 -11.18
N PHE A 58 17.56 -4.77 -11.79
CA PHE A 58 17.50 -4.52 -13.23
C PHE A 58 18.88 -4.30 -13.86
N HIS A 59 19.94 -4.47 -13.07
CA HIS A 59 21.30 -4.35 -13.57
C HIS A 59 21.58 -5.47 -14.60
N ASN A 60 21.97 -5.10 -15.81
CA ASN A 60 22.19 -5.99 -16.96
C ASN A 60 20.93 -6.71 -17.50
N GLU A 61 19.71 -6.17 -17.27
CA GLU A 61 18.50 -6.60 -18.00
C GLU A 61 18.39 -6.03 -19.41
#